data_AF-A0AAV0CYI5-F1
#
_entry.id   AF-A0AAV0CYI5-F1
#
_cell.length_a   1.000
_cell.length_b   1.000
_cell.length_c   1.000
_cell.angle_alpha   90.00
_cell.angle_beta   90.00
_cell.angle_gamma   90.00
#
_symmetry.space_group_name_H-M   'P 1'
#
loop_
_entity.id
_entity.type
_entity.pdbx_description
1 polymer ?
#
loop_
_entity_poly.entity_id
_entity_poly.type
_entity_poly.pdbx_seq_one_letter_code
_entity_poly.pdbx_strand_id
1 'polypeptide(L)'
;MLTPYNLPQDMCMKSHFIFLTLICPGPKDPGKKIDIYLQPLIEEMEELWAIGTPTYDVSTDQMFVMKVAIIWTISDFHAYDMLSGWSTHDLMGCPICMEKSGANWLTFSGKLSYFDCHRKFLPPKH
;
A
#
# COMPACT_ATOMS: atom_id res chain seq x y z
N MET A 1 -0.26 -7.27 5.41
CA MET A 1 -1.34 -7.41 6.40
C MET A 1 -2.64 -7.03 5.73
N LEU A 2 -3.66 -7.88 5.79
CA LEU A 2 -4.98 -7.65 5.21
C LEU A 2 -6.02 -7.70 6.33
N THR A 3 -6.95 -6.73 6.35
CA THR A 3 -7.99 -6.62 7.37
C THR A 3 -9.34 -6.36 6.72
N PRO A 4 -10.41 -7.10 7.07
CA PRO A 4 -11.74 -6.88 6.53
C PRO A 4 -12.35 -5.62 7.14
N TYR A 5 -12.59 -4.61 6.29
CA TYR A 5 -13.10 -3.32 6.74
C TYR A 5 -14.63 -3.26 6.92
N ASN A 6 -15.32 -4.36 6.62
CA ASN A 6 -16.77 -4.50 6.82
C ASN A 6 -17.15 -4.75 8.28
N LEU A 7 -16.16 -4.98 9.16
CA LEU A 7 -16.37 -5.16 10.58
C LEU A 7 -16.34 -3.79 11.30
N PRO A 8 -17.10 -3.65 12.41
CA PRO A 8 -16.94 -2.55 13.35
C PRO A 8 -15.47 -2.28 13.71
N GLN A 9 -15.13 -1.02 13.96
CA GLN A 9 -13.73 -0.57 14.19
C GLN A 9 -13.06 -1.27 15.37
N ASP A 10 -13.81 -1.64 16.40
CA ASP A 10 -13.31 -2.37 17.56
C ASP A 10 -12.97 -3.85 17.23
N MET A 11 -13.46 -4.36 16.10
CA MET A 11 -13.23 -5.71 15.64
C MET A 11 -12.20 -5.79 14.51
N CYS A 12 -12.19 -4.88 13.53
CA CYS A 12 -11.36 -5.03 12.33
C CYS A 12 -9.84 -5.11 12.60
N MET A 13 -9.38 -4.56 13.74
CA MET A 13 -7.97 -4.59 14.16
C MET A 13 -7.65 -5.69 15.20
N LYS A 14 -8.60 -6.58 15.53
CA LYS A 14 -8.32 -7.72 16.42
C LYS A 14 -7.50 -8.76 15.64
N SER A 15 -6.59 -9.44 16.34
CA SER A 15 -5.68 -10.44 15.75
C SER A 15 -6.39 -11.51 14.90
N HIS A 16 -7.61 -11.92 15.30
CA HIS A 16 -8.42 -12.91 14.59
C HIS A 16 -8.92 -12.45 13.21
N PHE A 17 -8.93 -11.14 12.94
CA PHE A 17 -9.34 -10.55 11.68
C PHE A 17 -8.17 -9.94 10.90
N ILE A 18 -6.94 -10.16 11.38
CA ILE A 18 -5.72 -9.73 10.71
C ILE A 18 -5.14 -10.94 9.97
N PHE A 19 -5.12 -10.85 8.63
CA PHE A 19 -4.53 -11.87 7.77
C PHE A 19 -3.13 -11.45 7.33
N LEU A 20 -2.16 -12.32 7.57
CA LEU A 20 -0.79 -12.12 7.10
C LEU A 20 -0.65 -12.73 5.70
N THR A 21 -0.87 -11.91 4.68
CA THR A 21 -0.85 -12.33 3.27
C THR A 21 0.55 -12.53 2.70
N LEU A 22 1.55 -11.80 3.21
CA LEU A 22 2.92 -11.87 2.71
C LEU A 22 3.93 -11.54 3.81
N ILE A 23 5.02 -12.30 3.87
CA ILE A 23 6.18 -12.04 4.71
C ILE A 23 7.40 -11.93 3.80
N CYS A 24 7.96 -10.73 3.65
CA CYS A 24 9.23 -10.54 2.96
C CYS A 24 10.39 -10.70 3.96
N PRO A 25 11.23 -11.74 3.86
CA PRO A 25 12.40 -11.87 4.70
C PRO A 25 13.43 -10.81 4.31
N GLY A 26 13.74 -9.85 5.19
CA GLY A 26 14.61 -8.70 4.88
C GLY A 26 15.93 -9.03 4.15
N PRO A 27 16.71 -10.04 4.54
CA PRO A 27 17.96 -10.40 3.84
C PRO A 27 17.76 -11.09 2.48
N LYS A 28 16.57 -11.63 2.22
CA LYS A 28 16.19 -12.34 0.98
C LYS A 28 14.98 -11.65 0.33
N ASP A 29 14.93 -10.33 0.45
CA ASP A 29 13.84 -9.54 -0.08
C ASP A 29 13.74 -9.75 -1.60
N PRO A 30 12.53 -10.00 -2.14
CA PRO A 30 12.37 -10.26 -3.56
C PRO A 30 12.64 -9.01 -4.42
N GLY A 31 12.73 -7.83 -3.82
CA GLY A 31 12.96 -6.56 -4.50
C GLY A 31 11.93 -6.35 -5.60
N LYS A 32 12.41 -6.15 -6.82
CA LYS A 32 11.58 -5.98 -8.02
C LYS A 32 10.74 -7.20 -8.40
N LYS A 33 10.95 -8.37 -7.79
CA LYS A 33 10.19 -9.60 -8.05
C LYS A 33 8.99 -9.77 -7.13
N ILE A 34 8.69 -8.77 -6.30
CA ILE A 34 7.56 -8.79 -5.36
C ILE A 34 6.21 -9.01 -6.07
N ASP A 35 6.10 -8.52 -7.29
CA ASP A 35 4.95 -8.66 -8.19
C ASP A 35 4.61 -10.13 -8.47
N ILE A 36 5.62 -10.99 -8.69
CA ILE A 36 5.44 -12.43 -8.90
C ILE A 36 4.76 -13.09 -7.68
N TYR A 37 5.11 -12.66 -6.47
CA TYR A 37 4.51 -13.19 -5.24
C TYR A 37 3.11 -12.67 -4.98
N LEU A 38 2.79 -11.47 -5.48
CA LEU A 38 1.48 -10.86 -5.34
C LEU A 38 0.49 -11.29 -6.41
N GLN A 39 0.96 -11.79 -7.55
CA GLN A 39 0.11 -12.19 -8.66
C GLN A 39 -1.05 -13.13 -8.24
N PRO A 40 -0.84 -14.22 -7.47
CA PRO A 40 -1.95 -15.08 -7.04
C PRO A 40 -2.99 -14.33 -6.19
N LEU A 41 -2.53 -13.44 -5.31
CA LEU A 41 -3.41 -12.62 -4.46
C LEU A 41 -4.24 -11.65 -5.31
N ILE A 42 -3.64 -11.05 -6.34
CA ILE A 42 -4.32 -10.13 -7.25
C ILE A 42 -5.37 -10.89 -8.07
N GLU A 43 -5.02 -12.06 -8.61
CA GLU A 43 -5.94 -12.91 -9.38
C GLU A 43 -7.16 -13.34 -8.53
N GLU A 44 -6.93 -13.78 -7.28
CA GLU A 44 -8.01 -14.10 -6.34
C GLU A 44 -8.89 -12.88 -6.02
N MET A 45 -8.28 -11.70 -5.83
CA MET A 45 -9.01 -10.45 -5.58
C MET A 45 -9.88 -10.03 -6.77
N GLU A 46 -9.37 -10.16 -7.99
CA GLU A 46 -10.10 -9.88 -9.22
C GLU A 46 -11.29 -10.83 -9.40
N GLU A 47 -11.10 -12.13 -9.13
CA GLU A 47 -12.17 -13.12 -9.17
C GLU A 47 -13.26 -12.82 -8.11
N LEU A 48 -12.85 -12.53 -6.88
CA LEU A 48 -13.76 -12.14 -5.79
C LEU A 48 -14.51 -10.85 -6.08
N TRP A 49 -13.94 -9.91 -6.82
CA TRP A 49 -14.64 -8.70 -7.22
C TRP A 49 -15.62 -8.96 -8.38
N ALA A 50 -15.18 -9.69 -9.40
CA ALA A 50 -15.97 -9.94 -10.61
C ALA A 50 -17.15 -10.88 -10.32
N ILE A 51 -16.85 -12.06 -9.78
CA ILE A 51 -17.81 -13.15 -9.54
C ILE A 51 -18.31 -13.09 -8.10
N GLY A 52 -17.38 -12.95 -7.14
CA GLY A 52 -17.66 -13.14 -5.72
C GLY A 52 -17.74 -14.61 -5.31
N THR A 53 -17.92 -14.86 -4.02
CA THR A 53 -17.97 -16.22 -3.47
C THR A 53 -19.19 -16.42 -2.56
N PRO A 54 -19.94 -17.53 -2.68
CA PRO A 54 -21.03 -17.85 -1.77
C PRO A 54 -20.49 -17.98 -0.34
N THR A 55 -20.97 -17.11 0.54
CA THR A 55 -20.53 -17.01 1.94
C THR A 55 -21.75 -17.10 2.84
N TYR A 56 -21.61 -17.87 3.91
CA TYR A 56 -22.64 -17.99 4.93
C TYR A 56 -22.44 -16.89 5.99
N ASP A 57 -23.48 -16.10 6.23
CA ASP A 57 -23.52 -15.11 7.31
C ASP A 57 -24.18 -15.72 8.54
N VAL A 58 -23.38 -15.95 9.58
CA VAL A 58 -23.84 -16.48 10.87
C VAL A 58 -24.83 -15.54 11.57
N SER A 59 -24.73 -14.22 11.32
CA SER A 59 -25.58 -13.24 12.00
C SER A 59 -27.01 -13.20 11.44
N THR A 60 -27.16 -13.43 10.13
CA THR A 60 -28.46 -13.42 9.44
C THR A 60 -28.98 -14.82 9.11
N ASP A 61 -28.17 -15.88 9.35
CA ASP A 61 -28.45 -17.27 9.00
C ASP A 61 -28.78 -17.45 7.51
N GLN A 62 -28.05 -16.73 6.65
CA GLN A 62 -28.32 -16.67 5.21
C GLN A 62 -27.04 -16.81 4.39
N MET A 63 -27.21 -17.35 3.17
CA MET A 63 -26.18 -17.35 2.15
C MET A 63 -26.24 -16.04 1.35
N PHE A 64 -25.09 -15.40 1.16
CA PHE A 64 -24.95 -14.25 0.28
C PHE A 64 -23.72 -14.40 -0.61
N VAL A 65 -23.66 -13.65 -1.71
CA VAL A 65 -22.46 -13.60 -2.55
C VAL A 65 -21.57 -12.49 -2.03
N MET A 66 -20.44 -12.87 -1.42
CA MET A 66 -19.45 -11.93 -0.92
C MET A 66 -18.55 -11.46 -2.06
N LYS A 67 -18.42 -10.15 -2.21
CA LYS A 67 -17.42 -9.51 -3.07
C LYS A 67 -16.37 -8.81 -2.21
N VAL A 68 -15.13 -8.80 -2.69
CA VAL A 68 -13.98 -8.20 -1.99
C VAL A 68 -13.38 -7.11 -2.87
N ALA A 69 -13.00 -5.99 -2.25
CA ALA A 69 -12.27 -4.91 -2.89
C ALA A 69 -11.17 -4.40 -1.95
N ILE A 70 -10.02 -4.03 -2.51
CA ILE A 70 -8.93 -3.37 -1.77
C ILE A 70 -9.20 -1.87 -1.79
N ILE A 71 -9.31 -1.25 -0.62
CA ILE A 71 -9.56 0.20 -0.51
C ILE A 71 -8.25 0.99 -0.46
N TRP A 72 -7.30 0.55 0.36
CA TRP A 72 -5.96 1.15 0.43
C TRP A 72 -4.94 0.12 0.93
N THR A 73 -3.68 0.36 0.60
CA THR A 73 -2.53 -0.36 1.16
C THR A 73 -1.76 0.56 2.11
N ILE A 74 -1.25 0.01 3.20
CA ILE A 74 -0.36 0.72 4.12
C ILE A 74 1.03 0.12 3.97
N SER A 75 1.94 0.93 3.47
CA SER A 75 3.33 0.55 3.20
C SER A 75 4.23 1.61 3.78
N ASP A 76 5.39 1.20 4.30
CA ASP A 76 6.47 2.15 4.52
C ASP A 76 7.03 2.63 3.17
N PHE A 77 7.97 3.57 3.22
CA PHE A 77 8.47 4.21 2.02
C PHE A 77 9.19 3.23 1.08
N HIS A 78 9.95 2.28 1.63
CA HIS A 78 10.68 1.29 0.82
C HIS A 78 9.73 0.25 0.21
N ALA A 79 8.77 -0.26 0.98
CA ALA A 79 7.76 -1.16 0.45
C ALA A 79 6.89 -0.47 -0.61
N TYR A 80 6.62 0.83 -0.45
CA TYR A 80 5.90 1.61 -1.47
C TYR A 80 6.63 1.65 -2.81
N ASP A 81 7.96 1.86 -2.82
CA ASP A 81 8.81 1.77 -4.01
C ASP A 81 8.58 0.45 -4.77
N MET A 82 8.69 -0.65 -4.03
CA MET A 82 8.56 -2.00 -4.56
C MET A 82 7.16 -2.29 -5.11
N LEU A 83 6.11 -1.84 -4.40
CA LEU A 83 4.72 -2.17 -4.73
C LEU A 83 4.11 -1.28 -5.82
N SER A 84 4.50 0.00 -5.86
CA SER A 84 3.90 0.97 -6.79
C SER A 84 4.65 1.06 -8.13
N GLY A 85 5.87 0.49 -8.19
CA GLY A 85 6.80 0.73 -9.30
C GLY A 85 7.30 2.17 -9.36
N TRP A 86 7.03 2.98 -8.32
CA TRP A 86 7.53 4.34 -8.20
C TRP A 86 8.98 4.35 -7.74
N SER A 87 9.79 5.27 -8.28
CA SER A 87 11.15 5.50 -7.77
C SER A 87 11.11 6.40 -6.55
N THR A 88 11.39 5.85 -5.38
CA THR A 88 11.60 6.57 -4.13
C THR A 88 13.01 7.15 -4.00
N HIS A 89 13.86 6.87 -4.98
CA HIS A 89 15.21 7.39 -5.07
C HIS A 89 15.26 8.75 -5.79
N ASP A 90 16.28 9.52 -5.43
CA ASP A 90 16.64 10.79 -6.05
C ASP A 90 15.48 11.80 -6.14
N LEU A 91 15.46 12.65 -7.17
CA LEU A 91 14.53 13.77 -7.31
C LEU A 91 13.05 13.35 -7.32
N MET A 92 12.78 12.07 -7.61
CA MET A 92 11.46 11.46 -7.67
C MET A 92 10.95 10.93 -6.33
N GLY A 93 11.73 11.04 -5.25
CA GLY A 93 11.39 10.42 -3.95
C GLY A 93 9.96 10.71 -3.47
N CYS A 94 9.44 11.92 -3.66
CA CYS A 94 8.07 12.22 -3.26
C CYS A 94 7.05 11.82 -4.34
N PRO A 95 6.16 10.83 -4.12
CA PRO A 95 5.16 10.43 -5.12
C PRO A 95 4.08 11.51 -5.35
N ILE A 96 3.88 12.42 -4.38
CA ILE A 96 2.90 13.49 -4.49
C ILE A 96 3.45 14.66 -5.32
N CYS A 97 4.68 15.08 -5.02
CA CYS A 97 5.32 16.19 -5.71
C CYS A 97 5.93 15.77 -7.04
N MET A 98 6.33 14.51 -7.18
CA MET A 98 7.10 13.98 -8.32
C MET A 98 8.32 14.86 -8.59
N GLU A 99 8.59 15.19 -9.86
CA GLU A 99 9.64 16.13 -10.29
C GLU A 99 9.49 17.53 -9.70
N LYS A 100 8.28 17.91 -9.26
CA LYS A 100 8.00 19.20 -8.63
C LYS A 100 8.35 19.19 -7.14
N SER A 101 9.04 18.16 -6.63
CA SER A 101 9.55 18.11 -5.26
C SER A 101 10.48 19.28 -4.94
N GLY A 102 11.09 19.91 -5.95
CA GLY A 102 12.04 21.02 -5.82
C GLY A 102 13.27 20.65 -4.98
N ALA A 103 13.46 19.34 -4.76
CA ALA A 103 14.66 18.81 -4.17
C ALA A 103 15.85 19.21 -5.03
N ASN A 104 16.96 19.52 -4.38
CA ASN A 104 18.15 20.01 -5.05
C ASN A 104 19.36 19.17 -4.71
N TRP A 105 20.25 19.01 -5.69
CA TRP A 105 21.50 18.32 -5.47
C TRP A 105 22.50 19.26 -4.82
N LEU A 106 22.99 18.92 -3.64
CA LEU A 106 24.03 19.68 -2.96
C LEU A 106 25.39 19.30 -3.55
N THR A 107 25.97 20.20 -4.34
CA THR A 107 27.22 19.98 -5.09
C THR A 107 28.40 19.56 -4.21
N PHE A 108 28.53 20.12 -3.01
CA PHE A 108 29.66 19.84 -2.12
C PHE A 108 29.51 18.54 -1.32
N SER A 109 28.28 18.14 -0.97
CA SER A 109 28.05 16.90 -0.22
C SER A 109 27.74 15.71 -1.10
N GLY A 110 27.45 15.93 -2.39
CA GLY A 110 27.04 14.87 -3.33
C GLY A 110 25.75 14.18 -2.91
N LYS A 111 24.85 14.90 -2.24
CA LYS A 111 23.61 14.35 -1.68
C LYS A 111 22.43 15.17 -2.16
N LEU A 112 21.31 14.49 -2.36
CA LEU A 112 20.04 15.14 -2.58
C LEU A 112 19.52 15.75 -1.27
N SER A 113 19.04 16.98 -1.34
CA SER A 113 18.45 17.71 -0.24
C SER A 113 16.99 18.05 -0.54
N TYR A 114 16.14 17.81 0.45
CA TYR A 114 14.74 18.27 0.48
C TYR A 114 14.57 19.46 1.44
N PHE A 115 15.67 20.11 1.82
CA PHE A 115 15.66 21.32 2.63
C PHE A 115 14.88 22.42 1.88
N ASP A 116 14.00 23.13 2.59
CA ASP A 116 13.06 24.12 2.02
C ASP A 116 12.02 23.60 1.01
N CYS A 117 11.87 22.26 0.88
CA CYS A 117 10.81 21.64 0.08
C CYS A 117 9.52 21.38 0.88
N HIS A 118 9.40 21.95 2.06
CA HIS A 118 8.26 21.74 2.95
C HIS A 118 7.06 22.57 2.51
N ARG A 119 5.84 22.07 2.78
CA ARG A 119 4.57 22.81 2.62
C ARG A 119 4.19 23.23 1.19
N LYS A 120 4.67 22.54 0.14
CA LYS A 120 4.35 22.88 -1.27
C LYS A 120 2.87 23.01 -1.62
N PHE A 121 2.02 22.24 -0.94
CA PHE A 121 0.58 22.22 -1.18
C PHE A 121 -0.21 23.09 -0.20
N LEU A 122 0.47 23.81 0.70
CA LEU A 122 -0.18 24.70 1.64
C LEU A 122 -0.16 26.14 1.11
N PRO A 123 -1.19 26.94 1.39
CA PRO A 123 -1.18 28.37 1.08
C PRO A 123 0.05 29.06 1.72
N PRO A 124 0.59 30.13 1.13
CA PRO A 124 1.74 30.87 1.66
C PRO A 124 1.58 31.43 3.09
N LYS A 125 0.35 31.44 3.62
CA LYS A 125 0.01 31.95 4.97
C LYS A 125 -0.42 30.84 5.95
N HIS A 126 -0.13 29.58 5.64
CA HIS A 126 -0.41 28.44 6.52
C HIS A 126 0.72 28.18 7.52
#